data_AF-A0A8T6HPP6-F1
#
_entry.id   AF-A0A8T6HPP6-F1
#
_cell.length_a   1.000
_cell.length_b   1.000
_cell.length_c   1.000
_cell.angle_alpha   90.00
_cell.angle_beta   90.00
_cell.angle_gamma   90.00
#
_symmetry.space_group_name_H-M   'P 1'
#
loop_
_entity.id
_entity.type
_entity.pdbx_description
1 polymer ?
#
loop_
_entity_poly.entity_id
_entity_poly.type
_entity_poly.pdbx_seq_one_letter_code
_entity_poly.pdbx_strand_id
1 'polypeptide(L)'
;MSTRNYWKRMSRQRLSRRTLLRASARAGVGATGLALVGCGDDDDDGQEAVVQAQPQQQQEQPQPAAEQPQQQQQQQQAMQQEQAEQQAEQQAQQVEQQEQQAEQGTVEAIEREEAEQDVEAAEPEVDLDAHVRVAIGRYTAGLDPQRSGSQTNYVNGACTFDSGMSNHPETAALEPNLVQLPEIVDPTNVIFHVTQGVMFHDGSPYTA
;
A
#
# COMPACT_ATOMS: atom_id res chain seq x y z
N MET A 1 21.31 25.31 -7.03
CA MET A 1 21.72 23.94 -6.65
C MET A 1 20.73 23.33 -5.65
N SER A 2 19.58 22.80 -6.09
CA SER A 2 18.58 22.14 -5.20
C SER A 2 18.05 20.82 -5.79
N THR A 3 18.86 20.12 -6.60
CA THR A 3 18.49 18.87 -7.27
C THR A 3 18.43 17.65 -6.34
N ARG A 4 18.87 17.76 -5.07
CA ARG A 4 18.86 16.65 -4.09
C ARG A 4 17.48 16.36 -3.47
N ASN A 5 16.51 17.26 -3.59
CA ASN A 5 15.24 17.16 -2.84
C ASN A 5 14.09 16.51 -3.62
N TYR A 6 14.15 16.46 -4.95
CA TYR A 6 13.07 15.89 -5.77
C TYR A 6 12.96 14.37 -5.58
N TRP A 7 14.08 13.65 -5.69
CA TRP A 7 14.13 12.20 -5.58
C TRP A 7 13.80 11.66 -4.19
N LYS A 8 14.14 12.41 -3.12
CA LYS A 8 13.74 12.09 -1.74
C LYS A 8 12.23 12.24 -1.50
N ARG A 9 11.54 13.10 -2.25
CA ARG A 9 10.10 13.27 -2.15
C ARG A 9 9.37 12.12 -2.83
N MET A 10 9.85 11.71 -4.00
CA MET A 10 9.27 10.60 -4.76
C MET A 10 9.46 9.24 -4.07
N SER A 11 10.61 9.01 -3.41
CA SER A 11 10.81 7.80 -2.61
C SER A 11 9.96 7.74 -1.32
N ARG A 12 9.55 8.91 -0.79
CA ARG A 12 8.65 9.01 0.37
C ARG A 12 7.17 8.80 0.03
N GLN A 13 6.78 8.93 -1.23
CA GLN A 13 5.39 8.69 -1.68
C GLN A 13 5.08 7.22 -1.90
N ARG A 14 6.06 6.31 -1.84
CA ARG A 14 5.79 4.87 -1.76
C ARG A 14 5.27 4.56 -0.36
N LEU A 15 3.95 4.37 -0.25
CA LEU A 15 3.30 3.85 0.95
C LEU A 15 3.95 2.52 1.32
N SER A 16 4.84 2.56 2.30
CA SER A 16 5.42 1.36 2.88
C SER A 16 4.31 0.49 3.43
N ARG A 17 4.36 -0.83 3.18
CA ARG A 17 3.45 -1.81 3.81
C ARG A 17 3.36 -1.61 5.33
N ARG A 18 4.43 -1.11 5.98
CA ARG A 18 4.42 -0.72 7.40
C ARG A 18 3.59 0.52 7.73
N THR A 19 3.48 1.49 6.83
CA THR A 19 2.59 2.65 6.99
C THR A 19 1.14 2.23 6.84
N LEU A 20 0.84 1.29 5.94
CA LEU A 20 -0.48 0.71 5.76
C LEU A 20 -0.90 -0.13 6.98
N LEU A 21 0.01 -0.95 7.51
CA LEU A 21 -0.18 -1.70 8.77
C LEU A 21 -0.20 -0.82 10.03
N ARG A 22 0.30 0.42 9.98
CA ARG A 22 0.15 1.40 11.07
C ARG A 22 -1.12 2.22 10.95
N ALA A 23 -1.64 2.42 9.73
CA ALA A 23 -2.90 3.11 9.50
C ALA A 23 -4.10 2.28 9.98
N SER A 24 -4.02 0.95 9.92
CA SER A 24 -5.04 0.05 10.46
C SER A 24 -5.17 0.10 12.00
N ALA A 25 -4.18 0.62 12.73
CA ALA A 25 -4.27 0.80 14.17
C ALA A 25 -5.09 2.03 14.61
N ARG A 26 -5.56 2.88 13.68
CA ARG A 26 -6.30 4.12 14.01
C ARG A 26 -7.68 4.22 13.37
N ALA A 27 -8.12 3.22 12.61
CA ALA A 27 -9.46 3.17 12.02
C ALA A 27 -10.47 2.47 12.97
N GLY A 28 -10.53 2.95 14.22
CA GLY A 28 -11.39 2.38 15.27
C GLY A 28 -11.83 3.40 16.32
N VAL A 29 -11.94 4.68 15.96
CA VAL A 29 -12.48 5.72 16.86
C VAL A 29 -13.59 6.47 16.12
N GLY A 30 -14.81 5.95 16.27
CA GLY A 30 -16.04 6.66 15.94
C GLY A 30 -16.33 7.77 16.97
N ALA A 31 -17.11 8.76 16.55
CA ALA A 31 -17.32 10.06 17.18
C ALA A 31 -18.08 10.09 18.54
N THR A 32 -18.01 9.06 19.37
CA THR A 32 -18.63 9.03 20.71
C THR A 32 -17.79 8.25 21.71
N GLY A 33 -16.64 8.79 22.12
CA GLY A 33 -15.74 8.10 23.07
C GLY A 33 -14.74 9.01 23.78
N LEU A 34 -15.15 10.22 24.18
CA LEU A 34 -14.39 11.04 25.12
C LEU A 34 -14.59 10.52 26.55
N ALA A 35 -13.87 9.47 26.94
CA ALA A 35 -13.45 9.18 28.32
C ALA A 35 -12.77 7.79 28.38
N LEU A 36 -11.43 7.79 28.35
CA LEU A 36 -10.51 6.90 29.10
C LEU A 36 -9.18 6.88 28.35
N VAL A 37 -8.42 7.95 28.54
CA VAL A 37 -6.98 7.98 28.25
C VAL A 37 -6.31 7.09 29.30
N GLY A 38 -6.03 5.84 28.93
CA GLY A 38 -5.13 4.97 29.65
C GLY A 38 -3.69 5.38 29.35
N CYS A 39 -3.08 6.07 30.32
CA CYS A 39 -1.65 6.28 30.41
C CYS A 39 -1.00 4.93 30.74
N GLY A 40 -0.39 4.28 29.75
CA GLY A 40 0.45 3.10 29.92
C GLY A 40 1.88 3.48 29.63
N ASP A 41 2.49 4.18 30.59
CA ASP A 41 3.93 4.43 30.67
C ASP A 41 4.47 3.35 31.63
N ASP A 42 5.21 2.38 31.09
CA ASP A 42 5.75 1.25 31.82
C ASP A 42 7.23 1.58 32.12
N ASP A 43 7.43 2.32 33.19
CA ASP A 43 8.68 2.45 33.94
C ASP A 43 8.31 2.04 35.38
N ASP A 44 8.89 0.97 35.91
CA ASP A 44 9.42 1.01 37.28
C ASP A 44 10.30 -0.21 37.64
N ASP A 45 11.50 0.16 38.07
CA ASP A 45 12.51 -0.64 38.71
C ASP A 45 12.06 -1.13 40.10
N GLY A 46 12.75 -2.17 40.56
CA GLY A 46 12.38 -2.94 41.73
C GLY A 46 12.38 -2.18 43.05
N GLN A 47 11.56 -2.66 43.97
CA GLN A 47 11.85 -2.54 45.39
C GLN A 47 11.23 -3.68 46.20
N GLU A 48 12.07 -4.16 47.10
CA GLU A 48 11.86 -5.22 48.06
C GLU A 48 10.69 -4.93 49.00
N ALA A 49 9.91 -5.97 49.32
CA ALA A 49 9.09 -5.98 50.52
C ALA A 49 9.14 -7.35 51.19
N VAL A 50 9.69 -7.32 52.40
CA VAL A 50 9.84 -8.39 53.37
C VAL A 50 8.46 -8.77 53.93
N VAL A 51 8.05 -10.04 53.85
CA VAL A 51 7.06 -10.59 54.80
C VAL A 51 7.40 -12.05 55.14
N GLN A 52 7.41 -12.26 56.45
CA GLN A 52 7.62 -13.44 57.26
C GLN A 52 6.89 -14.71 56.80
N ALA A 53 7.55 -15.87 56.93
CA ALA A 53 6.89 -17.17 57.01
C ALA A 53 7.30 -17.88 58.31
N GLN A 54 6.31 -18.18 59.15
CA GLN A 54 6.42 -19.10 60.30
C GLN A 54 6.43 -20.57 59.82
N PRO A 55 7.00 -21.49 60.62
CA PRO A 55 7.07 -22.90 60.26
C PRO A 55 5.80 -23.64 60.72
N GLN A 56 5.29 -24.55 59.89
CA GLN A 56 4.33 -25.55 60.37
C GLN A 56 4.71 -26.94 59.86
N GLN A 57 4.60 -27.87 60.81
CA GLN A 57 5.28 -29.14 60.91
C GLN A 57 4.65 -30.25 60.04
N GLN A 58 5.53 -31.17 59.68
CA GLN A 58 5.34 -32.59 59.33
C GLN A 58 4.05 -33.25 59.83
N GLN A 59 3.47 -34.10 58.97
CA GLN A 59 3.19 -35.49 59.31
C GLN A 59 2.99 -36.35 58.05
N GLU A 60 3.94 -37.25 57.81
CA GLU A 60 3.78 -38.49 57.03
C GLU A 60 2.99 -39.51 57.87
N GLN A 61 2.08 -40.26 57.24
CA GLN A 61 2.08 -41.75 57.19
C GLN A 61 0.80 -42.32 56.51
N PRO A 62 0.79 -43.60 56.07
CA PRO A 62 0.35 -43.99 54.71
C PRO A 62 -0.89 -44.90 54.61
N GLN A 63 -1.47 -44.95 53.39
CA GLN A 63 -2.15 -46.07 52.68
C GLN A 63 -3.43 -46.71 53.33
N PRO A 64 -4.39 -47.29 52.55
CA PRO A 64 -4.18 -48.05 51.31
C PRO A 64 -5.16 -47.81 50.14
N ALA A 65 -4.71 -48.30 48.97
CA ALA A 65 -5.43 -48.81 47.80
C ALA A 65 -6.95 -48.53 47.62
N ALA A 66 -7.26 -47.86 46.51
CA ALA A 66 -8.51 -48.03 45.77
C ALA A 66 -8.24 -47.83 44.26
N GLU A 67 -7.65 -48.85 43.62
CA GLU A 67 -7.60 -48.96 42.16
C GLU A 67 -8.98 -49.40 41.66
N GLN A 68 -9.87 -48.44 41.42
CA GLN A 68 -11.06 -48.52 40.52
C GLN A 68 -11.82 -47.18 40.64
N PRO A 69 -11.43 -46.14 39.86
CA PRO A 69 -12.28 -45.76 38.73
C PRO A 69 -11.51 -45.10 37.54
N GLN A 70 -10.22 -45.38 37.36
CA GLN A 70 -9.38 -44.71 36.34
C GLN A 70 -9.88 -44.92 34.89
N GLN A 71 -10.40 -46.12 34.57
CA GLN A 71 -10.94 -46.41 33.24
C GLN A 71 -12.19 -45.59 32.90
N GLN A 72 -13.05 -45.31 33.90
CA GLN A 72 -14.29 -44.57 33.69
C GLN A 72 -14.01 -43.06 33.50
N GLN A 73 -12.97 -42.55 34.17
CA GLN A 73 -12.50 -41.18 34.03
C GLN A 73 -11.82 -40.93 32.67
N GLN A 74 -11.06 -41.92 32.16
CA GLN A 74 -10.47 -41.87 30.82
C GLN A 74 -11.54 -41.86 29.71
N GLN A 75 -12.61 -42.65 29.86
CA GLN A 75 -13.73 -42.64 28.91
C GLN A 75 -14.48 -41.30 28.89
N GLN A 76 -14.66 -40.66 30.05
CA GLN A 76 -15.26 -39.32 30.11
C GLN A 76 -14.38 -38.25 29.44
N GLN A 77 -13.05 -38.31 29.63
CA GLN A 77 -12.14 -37.37 28.99
C GLN A 77 -12.09 -37.55 27.47
N ALA A 78 -12.07 -38.79 26.97
CA ALA A 78 -12.10 -39.07 25.53
C ALA A 78 -13.38 -38.53 24.87
N MET A 79 -14.53 -38.72 25.51
CA MET A 79 -15.81 -38.23 24.99
C MET A 79 -15.89 -36.69 25.00
N GLN A 80 -15.29 -36.03 26.00
CA GLN A 80 -15.18 -34.57 26.04
C GLN A 80 -14.26 -34.02 24.95
N GLN A 81 -13.21 -34.75 24.63
CA GLN A 81 -12.23 -34.37 23.61
C GLN A 81 -12.80 -34.49 22.20
N GLU A 82 -13.52 -35.58 21.89
CA GLU A 82 -14.26 -35.72 20.62
C GLU A 82 -15.31 -34.62 20.42
N GLN A 83 -16.00 -34.22 21.49
CA GLN A 83 -17.03 -33.17 21.42
C GLN A 83 -16.42 -31.79 21.15
N ALA A 84 -15.23 -31.52 21.71
CA ALA A 84 -14.48 -30.30 21.46
C ALA A 84 -13.91 -30.24 20.03
N GLU A 85 -13.44 -31.37 19.50
CA GLU A 85 -12.98 -31.48 18.11
C GLU A 85 -14.12 -31.22 17.11
N GLN A 86 -15.30 -31.81 17.34
CA GLN A 86 -16.47 -31.59 16.48
C GLN A 86 -16.93 -30.12 16.50
N GLN A 87 -16.87 -29.44 17.64
CA GLN A 87 -17.18 -28.01 17.71
C GLN A 87 -16.14 -27.15 16.98
N ALA A 88 -14.86 -27.49 17.08
CA ALA A 88 -13.79 -26.78 16.39
C ALA A 88 -13.90 -26.93 14.87
N GLU A 89 -14.22 -28.12 14.36
CA GLU A 89 -14.46 -28.34 12.92
C GLU A 89 -15.67 -27.57 12.41
N GLN A 90 -16.77 -27.50 13.17
CA GLN A 90 -17.94 -26.70 12.78
C GLN A 90 -17.63 -25.20 12.73
N GLN A 91 -16.83 -24.69 13.67
CA GLN A 91 -16.37 -23.30 13.63
C GLN A 91 -15.46 -23.03 12.44
N ALA A 92 -14.52 -23.94 12.14
CA ALA A 92 -13.62 -23.79 11.00
C ALA A 92 -14.39 -23.72 9.67
N GLN A 93 -15.39 -24.61 9.49
CA GLN A 93 -16.23 -24.61 8.29
C GLN A 93 -17.08 -23.33 8.16
N GLN A 94 -17.54 -22.75 9.27
CA GLN A 94 -18.29 -21.49 9.24
C GLN A 94 -17.40 -20.30 8.85
N VAL A 95 -16.16 -20.25 9.37
CA VAL A 95 -15.20 -19.20 9.02
C VAL A 95 -14.84 -19.26 7.53
N GLU A 96 -14.61 -20.46 7.01
CA GLU A 96 -14.26 -20.67 5.60
C GLU A 96 -15.40 -20.28 4.65
N GLN A 97 -16.66 -20.58 5.01
CA GLN A 97 -17.83 -20.10 4.25
C GLN A 97 -17.99 -18.58 4.31
N GLN A 98 -17.64 -17.95 5.43
CA GLN A 98 -17.76 -16.51 5.59
C GLN A 98 -16.68 -15.75 4.80
N GLU A 99 -15.45 -16.28 4.71
CA GLU A 99 -14.40 -15.74 3.84
C GLU A 99 -14.76 -15.86 2.35
N GLN A 100 -15.28 -17.01 1.91
CA GLN A 100 -15.69 -17.20 0.51
C GLN A 100 -16.82 -16.25 0.10
N GLN A 101 -17.80 -16.01 0.99
CA GLN A 101 -18.87 -15.04 0.72
C GLN A 101 -18.37 -13.59 0.70
N ALA A 102 -17.40 -13.25 1.56
CA ALA A 102 -16.80 -11.92 1.57
C ALA A 102 -16.00 -11.65 0.28
N GLU A 103 -15.21 -12.62 -0.19
CA GLU A 103 -14.48 -12.51 -1.45
C GLU A 103 -15.44 -12.37 -2.66
N GLN A 104 -16.48 -13.20 -2.75
CA GLN A 104 -17.47 -13.10 -3.82
C GLN A 104 -18.18 -11.73 -3.84
N GLY A 105 -18.60 -11.23 -2.68
CA GLY A 105 -19.23 -9.91 -2.57
C GLY A 105 -18.30 -8.76 -2.98
N THR A 106 -16.99 -8.88 -2.73
CA THR A 106 -16.01 -7.87 -3.19
C THR A 106 -15.79 -7.89 -4.70
N VAL A 107 -15.75 -9.07 -5.33
CA VAL A 107 -15.57 -9.18 -6.78
C VAL A 107 -16.80 -8.64 -7.52
N GLU A 108 -18.02 -8.99 -7.09
CA GLU A 108 -19.25 -8.48 -7.71
C GLU A 108 -19.40 -6.95 -7.57
N ALA A 109 -18.89 -6.37 -6.49
CA ALA A 109 -18.90 -4.91 -6.30
C ALA A 109 -17.93 -4.20 -7.26
N ILE A 110 -16.72 -4.76 -7.45
CA ILE A 110 -15.73 -4.21 -8.38
C ILE A 110 -16.24 -4.31 -9.82
N GLU A 111 -16.78 -5.45 -10.23
CA GLU A 111 -17.30 -5.63 -11.59
C GLU A 111 -18.48 -4.69 -11.90
N ARG A 112 -19.30 -4.34 -10.90
CA ARG A 112 -20.37 -3.34 -11.08
C ARG A 112 -19.83 -1.91 -11.21
N GLU A 113 -18.83 -1.52 -10.43
CA GLU A 113 -18.21 -0.20 -10.55
C GLU A 113 -17.51 -0.03 -11.90
N GLU A 114 -16.80 -1.06 -12.37
CA GLU A 114 -16.16 -1.06 -13.70
C GLU A 114 -17.21 -0.98 -14.82
N ALA A 115 -18.30 -1.75 -14.72
CA ALA A 115 -19.38 -1.71 -15.71
C ALA A 115 -20.16 -0.38 -15.73
N GLU A 116 -20.25 0.34 -14.61
CA GLU A 116 -20.85 1.69 -14.58
C GLU A 116 -19.89 2.75 -15.15
N GLN A 117 -18.58 2.58 -14.99
CA GLN A 117 -17.58 3.49 -15.59
C GLN A 117 -17.48 3.39 -17.12
N ASP A 118 -17.66 2.20 -17.69
CA ASP A 118 -17.55 1.98 -19.14
C ASP A 118 -18.73 2.56 -19.95
N VAL A 119 -19.82 2.98 -19.30
CA VAL A 119 -21.04 3.46 -20.00
C VAL A 119 -20.99 4.97 -20.31
N GLU A 120 -20.05 5.73 -19.74
CA GLU A 120 -20.01 7.21 -19.85
C GLU A 120 -18.92 7.80 -20.76
N ALA A 121 -18.13 6.99 -21.48
CA ALA A 121 -17.10 7.51 -22.40
C ALA A 121 -17.48 7.29 -23.87
N ALA A 122 -18.45 8.05 -24.37
CA ALA A 122 -18.50 8.28 -25.81
C ALA A 122 -17.24 9.07 -26.20
N GLU A 123 -16.32 8.43 -26.92
CA GLU A 123 -15.10 9.07 -27.43
C GLU A 123 -15.47 10.39 -28.15
N PRO A 124 -14.91 11.53 -27.72
CA PRO A 124 -15.27 12.81 -28.31
C PRO A 124 -14.88 12.83 -29.79
N GLU A 125 -15.75 13.37 -30.65
CA GLU A 125 -15.41 13.60 -32.05
C GLU A 125 -14.23 14.58 -32.15
N VAL A 126 -13.10 14.12 -32.70
CA VAL A 126 -11.86 14.90 -32.80
C VAL A 126 -11.78 15.59 -34.16
N ASP A 127 -11.82 16.93 -34.17
CA ASP A 127 -11.53 17.75 -35.35
C ASP A 127 -10.01 17.90 -35.56
N LEU A 128 -9.48 17.22 -36.57
CA LEU A 128 -8.06 17.27 -36.92
C LEU A 128 -7.67 18.52 -37.73
N ASP A 129 -8.66 19.27 -38.26
CA ASP A 129 -8.44 20.52 -39.01
C ASP A 129 -8.56 21.77 -38.11
N ALA A 130 -8.75 21.57 -36.81
CA ALA A 130 -8.87 22.64 -35.84
C ALA A 130 -7.61 23.53 -35.78
N HIS A 131 -7.80 24.84 -35.70
CA HIS A 131 -6.72 25.82 -35.55
C HIS A 131 -6.72 26.42 -34.14
N VAL A 132 -5.63 26.19 -33.41
CA VAL A 132 -5.40 26.81 -32.09
C VAL A 132 -4.46 28.01 -32.23
N ARG A 133 -4.85 29.16 -31.66
CA ARG A 133 -4.00 30.35 -31.57
C ARG A 133 -3.61 30.61 -30.12
N VAL A 134 -2.31 30.61 -29.85
CA VAL A 134 -1.75 30.87 -28.51
C VAL A 134 -0.98 32.18 -28.53
N ALA A 135 -1.29 33.09 -27.61
CA ALA A 135 -0.55 34.32 -27.45
C ALA A 135 0.71 34.08 -26.60
N ILE A 136 1.89 34.37 -27.18
CA ILE A 136 3.17 34.30 -26.46
C ILE A 136 3.57 35.73 -26.10
N GLY A 137 3.63 36.04 -24.81
CA GLY A 137 3.80 37.41 -24.30
C GLY A 137 5.14 38.07 -24.65
N ARG A 138 6.13 37.30 -25.10
CA ARG A 138 7.43 37.80 -25.56
C ARG A 138 8.11 36.79 -26.47
N TYR A 139 8.66 37.27 -27.59
CA TYR A 139 9.59 36.48 -28.38
C TYR A 139 10.95 36.40 -27.68
N THR A 140 11.40 35.19 -27.37
CA THR A 140 12.78 34.92 -26.97
C THR A 140 13.38 34.04 -28.05
N ALA A 141 14.40 34.55 -28.74
CA ALA A 141 14.81 34.03 -30.04
C ALA A 141 15.33 32.59 -29.97
N GLY A 142 14.94 31.79 -30.97
CA GLY A 142 15.52 30.48 -31.28
C GLY A 142 14.66 29.29 -30.88
N LEU A 143 14.74 28.23 -31.68
CA LEU A 143 14.20 26.91 -31.36
C LEU A 143 15.25 25.98 -30.73
N ASP A 144 16.49 26.45 -30.56
CA ASP A 144 17.55 25.63 -29.98
C ASP A 144 17.31 25.47 -28.46
N PRO A 145 16.94 24.26 -27.98
CA PRO A 145 16.64 24.03 -26.58
C PRO A 145 17.85 24.25 -25.66
N GLN A 146 19.08 24.26 -26.20
CA GLN A 146 20.30 24.54 -25.43
C GLN A 146 20.55 26.03 -25.22
N ARG A 147 19.91 26.90 -26.01
CA ARG A 147 20.13 28.36 -25.96
C ARG A 147 18.94 29.13 -25.41
N SER A 148 17.73 28.60 -25.59
CA SER A 148 16.52 29.27 -25.15
C SER A 148 16.18 28.96 -23.68
N GLY A 149 16.80 29.67 -22.75
CA GLY A 149 16.57 29.49 -21.31
C GLY A 149 15.34 30.21 -20.72
N SER A 150 14.34 30.60 -21.54
CA SER A 150 13.18 31.37 -21.06
C SER A 150 11.92 30.52 -21.01
N GLN A 151 11.13 30.67 -19.94
CA GLN A 151 9.78 30.11 -19.83
C GLN A 151 8.86 30.52 -20.98
N THR A 152 9.10 31.70 -21.58
CA THR A 152 8.33 32.16 -22.74
C THR A 152 8.59 31.33 -24.00
N ASN A 153 9.70 30.59 -24.07
CA ASN A 153 9.99 29.70 -25.19
C ASN A 153 9.47 28.27 -24.97
N TYR A 154 8.89 27.96 -23.81
CA TYR A 154 8.40 26.61 -23.51
C TYR A 154 7.33 26.16 -24.51
N VAL A 155 6.46 27.06 -24.94
CA VAL A 155 5.43 26.77 -25.96
C VAL A 155 6.07 26.39 -27.29
N ASN A 156 7.10 27.12 -27.74
CA ASN A 156 7.78 26.81 -29.00
C ASN A 156 8.58 25.50 -28.90
N GLY A 157 9.24 25.29 -27.77
CA GLY A 157 9.99 24.08 -27.47
C GLY A 157 9.09 22.85 -27.44
N ALA A 158 8.02 22.88 -26.65
CA ALA A 158 7.10 21.75 -26.49
C ALA A 158 6.33 21.39 -27.78
N CYS A 159 6.12 22.34 -28.69
CA CYS A 159 5.52 22.05 -30.01
C CYS A 159 6.52 21.47 -31.03
N THR A 160 7.82 21.56 -30.77
CA THR A 160 8.87 21.16 -31.74
C THR A 160 9.70 19.98 -31.26
N PHE A 161 9.94 19.91 -29.95
CA PHE A 161 10.74 18.89 -29.28
C PHE A 161 9.91 18.22 -28.22
N ASP A 162 10.03 16.92 -28.18
CA ASP A 162 9.41 16.12 -27.15
C ASP A 162 10.41 15.78 -26.02
N SER A 163 9.89 15.37 -24.87
CA SER A 163 10.66 15.04 -23.68
C SER A 163 10.69 13.53 -23.43
N GLY A 164 11.73 13.06 -22.73
CA GLY A 164 11.84 11.63 -22.38
C GLY A 164 10.63 11.10 -21.61
N MET A 165 10.07 11.93 -20.73
CA MET A 165 8.85 11.67 -19.96
C MET A 165 7.97 12.93 -20.00
N SER A 166 6.66 12.74 -19.89
CA SER A 166 5.66 13.80 -19.86
C SER A 166 4.90 13.79 -18.53
N ASN A 167 4.11 14.83 -18.26
CA ASN A 167 3.17 14.82 -17.14
C ASN A 167 1.75 14.65 -17.69
N HIS A 168 0.97 13.77 -17.09
CA HIS A 168 -0.46 13.65 -17.37
C HIS A 168 -1.14 15.01 -17.12
N PRO A 169 -1.98 15.52 -18.04
CA PRO A 169 -2.52 16.89 -17.95
C PRO A 169 -3.38 17.13 -16.71
N GLU A 170 -4.12 16.12 -16.25
CA GLU A 170 -5.02 16.25 -15.10
C GLU A 170 -4.38 15.90 -13.75
N THR A 171 -3.68 14.75 -13.68
CA THR A 171 -3.13 14.23 -12.43
C THR A 171 -1.71 14.72 -12.15
N ALA A 172 -1.04 15.32 -13.14
CA ALA A 172 0.38 15.65 -13.11
C ALA A 172 1.29 14.44 -12.80
N ALA A 173 0.78 13.22 -12.97
CA ALA A 173 1.57 12.00 -12.85
C ALA A 173 2.64 11.97 -13.95
N LEU A 174 3.82 11.49 -13.61
CA LEU A 174 4.91 11.32 -14.59
C LEU A 174 4.64 10.08 -15.43
N GLU A 175 4.63 10.24 -16.75
CA GLU A 175 4.32 9.20 -17.72
C GLU A 175 5.50 8.96 -18.68
N PRO A 176 5.66 7.72 -19.16
CA PRO A 176 6.66 7.42 -20.18
C PRO A 176 6.31 8.14 -21.49
N ASN A 177 7.34 8.58 -22.22
CA ASN A 177 7.18 9.12 -23.56
C ASN A 177 8.29 8.59 -24.50
N LEU A 178 9.27 9.42 -24.88
CA LEU A 178 10.41 8.96 -25.69
C LEU A 178 11.27 7.92 -24.94
N VAL A 179 11.16 7.88 -23.61
CA VAL A 179 11.87 6.99 -22.71
C VAL A 179 10.89 6.42 -21.69
N GLN A 180 11.07 5.16 -21.32
CA GLN A 180 10.32 4.51 -20.24
C GLN A 180 10.63 5.14 -18.88
N LEU A 181 9.76 4.89 -17.90
CA LEU A 181 10.01 5.32 -16.52
C LEU A 181 11.33 4.71 -16.01
N PRO A 182 12.14 5.49 -15.28
CA PRO A 182 13.48 5.08 -14.88
C PRO A 182 13.47 3.87 -13.94
N GLU A 183 14.33 2.90 -14.22
CA GLU A 183 14.69 1.87 -13.26
C GLU A 183 15.77 2.43 -12.33
N ILE A 184 15.45 2.55 -11.05
CA ILE A 184 16.39 3.00 -10.02
C ILE A 184 17.10 1.77 -9.48
N VAL A 185 18.33 1.52 -9.94
CA VAL A 185 19.16 0.39 -9.50
C VAL A 185 19.72 0.67 -8.10
N ASP A 186 20.26 1.88 -7.89
CA ASP A 186 20.78 2.35 -6.61
C ASP A 186 20.75 3.89 -6.53
N PRO A 187 21.18 4.55 -5.42
CA PRO A 187 21.13 6.00 -5.27
C PRO A 187 21.92 6.82 -6.30
N THR A 188 22.79 6.18 -7.08
CA THR A 188 23.69 6.79 -8.06
C THR A 188 23.50 6.27 -9.48
N ASN A 189 22.84 5.12 -9.65
CA ASN A 189 22.64 4.47 -10.94
C ASN A 189 21.15 4.39 -11.29
N VAL A 190 20.81 4.94 -12.46
CA VAL A 190 19.46 4.93 -13.03
C VAL A 190 19.56 4.46 -14.48
N ILE A 191 18.70 3.51 -14.85
CA ILE A 191 18.60 3.01 -16.22
C ILE A 191 17.37 3.61 -16.88
N PHE A 192 17.58 4.10 -18.10
CA PHE A 192 16.55 4.66 -18.96
C PHE A 192 16.45 3.80 -20.22
N HIS A 193 15.26 3.26 -20.50
CA HIS A 193 15.01 2.49 -21.71
C HIS A 193 14.36 3.38 -22.76
N VAL A 194 15.00 3.54 -23.91
CA VAL A 194 14.44 4.30 -25.05
C VAL A 194 13.26 3.54 -25.65
N THR A 195 12.16 4.25 -25.89
CA THR A 195 10.96 3.69 -26.52
C THR A 195 11.28 3.24 -27.95
N GLN A 196 10.89 2.01 -28.29
CA GLN A 196 11.22 1.41 -29.58
C GLN A 196 10.36 2.00 -30.70
N GLY A 197 10.94 2.14 -31.90
CA GLY A 197 10.22 2.61 -33.08
C GLY A 197 9.99 4.12 -33.15
N VAL A 198 10.49 4.89 -32.18
CA VAL A 198 10.44 6.36 -32.21
C VAL A 198 11.41 6.88 -33.27
N MET A 199 10.91 7.80 -34.10
CA MET A 199 11.65 8.41 -35.21
C MET A 199 11.64 9.94 -35.06
N PHE A 200 12.70 10.57 -35.54
CA PHE A 200 12.67 12.00 -35.82
C PHE A 200 11.82 12.30 -37.05
N HIS A 201 11.47 13.58 -37.24
CA HIS A 201 10.68 14.04 -38.38
C HIS A 201 11.33 13.78 -39.75
N ASP A 202 12.64 13.53 -39.79
CA ASP A 202 13.39 13.14 -41.00
C ASP A 202 13.43 11.62 -41.23
N GLY A 203 12.80 10.83 -40.35
CA GLY A 203 12.75 9.37 -40.41
C GLY A 203 13.97 8.67 -39.79
N SER A 204 14.94 9.41 -39.24
CA SER A 204 16.06 8.80 -38.52
C SER A 204 15.60 8.24 -37.16
N PRO A 205 16.20 7.13 -36.67
CA PRO A 205 15.80 6.54 -35.41
C PRO A 205 16.22 7.41 -34.22
N TYR A 206 15.35 7.48 -33.21
CA TYR A 206 15.69 8.07 -31.92
C TYR A 206 16.49 7.07 -31.08
N THR A 207 17.68 7.48 -30.63
CA THR A 207 18.61 6.62 -29.87
C THR A 207 19.14 7.34 -28.63
N ALA A 208 19.73 6.57 -27.70
CA ALA A 208 20.40 7.07 -26.50
C ALA A 208 21.71 7.81 -26.80
#